data_AF-A0A359DAY8-F1
#
_entry.id   AF-A0A359DAY8-F1
#
_cell.length_a   1.000
_cell.length_b   1.000
_cell.length_c   1.000
_cell.angle_alpha   90.00
_cell.angle_beta   90.00
_cell.angle_gamma   90.00
#
_symmetry.space_group_name_H-M   'P 1'
#
loop_
_entity.id
_entity.type
_entity.pdbx_description
1 polymer ?
#
loop_
_entity_poly.entity_id
_entity_poly.type
_entity_poly.pdbx_seq_one_letter_code
_entity_poly.pdbx_strand_id
1 'polypeptide(L)'
;MPEQSPKTSYSTDEIDLVELLRSLFKQKFLILFITCLITLAAAAYAFLATPYYQVQSVLRPVDRGSLDELNGTGVYELTPSEALLRVASSLSSYERRLAFFRDNQALFTSLVESDRPLEQVFEAFNGSAFTMLQADPKKPNNLSEFVGISLTYPEGVNGVEVVNGLVANVLEVERERVASDLKVLISNRLFSLEKKIEAARASYDASKQAEIANLLEQDALKKAQLKDELLALRAELKTHRESRVKLLDEAARIAESLGIQKPTTPSAMGDVQGSGQVVRTEVNSREIPLYFMGTEALRAERQALNERLSDDFSEPRIAEIEKELTLLSHNRQVEILGQRQNEDLYLKNLAEWRQEAAQLKGIAFDTSALKLVRIDQVALEPRSAVKPKKVLIIVLGVVAGLMIGVFAALLRNIFRSRDVASA
;
A
#
# COMPACT_ATOMS: atom_id res chain seq x y z
N MET A 1 34.40 95.95 -41.82
CA MET A 1 34.27 94.64 -42.51
C MET A 1 33.35 93.79 -41.67
N PRO A 2 32.39 93.12 -42.32
CA PRO A 2 31.08 92.84 -41.73
C PRO A 2 31.10 91.55 -40.91
N GLU A 3 30.32 91.52 -39.84
CA GLU A 3 29.43 90.40 -39.54
C GLU A 3 28.50 90.81 -38.40
N GLN A 4 27.25 91.11 -38.74
CA GLN A 4 26.16 91.10 -37.79
C GLN A 4 25.87 89.64 -37.41
N SER A 5 25.66 89.37 -36.13
CA SER A 5 24.86 88.23 -35.69
C SER A 5 24.05 88.61 -34.44
N PRO A 6 22.75 88.31 -34.42
CA PRO A 6 21.81 88.67 -33.35
C PRO A 6 21.70 87.58 -32.28
N LYS A 7 21.19 87.89 -31.07
CA LYS A 7 19.91 87.35 -30.53
C LYS A 7 19.70 87.51 -29.02
N THR A 8 18.49 88.03 -28.75
CA THR A 8 17.53 87.72 -27.66
C THR A 8 17.90 87.94 -26.20
N SER A 9 17.28 89.00 -25.65
CA SER A 9 16.96 89.16 -24.23
C SER A 9 16.03 88.04 -23.76
N TYR A 10 16.46 87.26 -22.78
CA TYR A 10 15.58 86.42 -21.97
C TYR A 10 15.08 87.27 -20.80
N SER A 11 13.82 87.71 -20.84
CA SER A 11 13.14 88.19 -19.64
C SER A 11 12.87 86.98 -18.75
N THR A 12 13.45 86.97 -17.56
CA THR A 12 13.10 86.00 -16.52
C THR A 12 11.77 86.44 -15.92
N ASP A 13 10.71 85.79 -16.35
CA ASP A 13 9.36 85.90 -15.81
C ASP A 13 9.36 85.24 -14.42
N GLU A 14 9.70 86.00 -13.37
CA GLU A 14 9.63 85.50 -11.98
C GLU A 14 8.16 85.38 -11.57
N ILE A 15 7.70 84.15 -11.33
CA ILE A 15 6.36 83.88 -10.81
C ILE A 15 6.26 84.44 -9.39
N ASP A 16 5.55 85.56 -9.21
CA ASP A 16 5.33 86.16 -7.89
C ASP A 16 4.31 85.34 -7.07
N LEU A 17 4.81 84.55 -6.12
CA LEU A 17 4.01 83.66 -5.26
C LEU A 17 2.97 84.42 -4.43
N VAL A 18 3.25 85.68 -4.08
CA VAL A 18 2.34 86.52 -3.29
C VAL A 18 1.16 86.99 -4.13
N GLU A 19 1.39 87.26 -5.41
CA GLU A 19 0.33 87.63 -6.36
C GLU A 19 -0.60 86.45 -6.66
N LEU A 20 -0.05 85.25 -6.84
CA LEU A 20 -0.82 84.01 -6.96
C LEU A 20 -1.73 83.79 -5.74
N LEU A 21 -1.21 83.96 -4.53
CA LEU A 21 -1.99 83.79 -3.30
C LEU A 21 -3.13 84.81 -3.22
N ARG A 22 -2.89 86.08 -3.53
CA ARG A 22 -3.93 87.11 -3.59
C ARG A 22 -4.99 86.80 -4.64
N SER A 23 -4.61 86.27 -5.80
CA SER A 23 -5.53 85.87 -6.86
C SER A 23 -6.46 84.73 -6.43
N LEU A 24 -5.93 83.76 -5.67
CA LEU A 24 -6.69 82.65 -5.08
C LEU A 24 -7.69 83.15 -4.02
N PHE A 25 -7.28 84.07 -3.14
CA PHE A 25 -8.17 84.67 -2.15
C PHE A 25 -9.33 85.45 -2.77
N LYS A 26 -9.13 86.11 -3.92
CA LYS A 26 -10.20 86.79 -4.66
C LYS A 26 -11.25 85.81 -5.21
N GLN A 27 -10.87 84.56 -5.44
CA GLN A 27 -11.74 83.51 -5.99
C GLN A 27 -12.18 82.49 -4.92
N LYS A 28 -12.06 82.80 -3.63
CA LYS A 28 -12.41 81.90 -2.51
C LYS A 28 -13.81 81.29 -2.60
N PHE A 29 -14.80 82.02 -3.12
CA PHE A 29 -16.17 81.51 -3.32
C PHE A 29 -16.27 80.49 -4.45
N LEU A 30 -15.46 80.65 -5.51
CA LEU A 30 -15.38 79.67 -6.60
C LEU A 30 -14.72 78.38 -6.11
N ILE A 31 -13.62 78.51 -5.37
CA ILE A 31 -12.94 77.36 -4.74
C ILE A 31 -13.93 76.65 -3.81
N LEU A 32 -14.58 77.39 -2.90
CA LEU A 32 -15.57 76.84 -1.97
C LEU A 32 -16.74 76.15 -2.68
N PHE A 33 -17.28 76.74 -3.76
CA PHE A 33 -18.38 76.15 -4.51
C PHE A 33 -17.97 74.83 -5.18
N ILE A 34 -16.82 74.80 -5.85
CA ILE A 34 -16.30 73.59 -6.50
C ILE A 34 -15.99 72.51 -5.46
N THR A 35 -15.34 72.88 -4.35
CA THR A 35 -15.06 71.95 -3.25
C THR A 35 -16.36 71.39 -2.67
N CYS A 36 -17.38 72.22 -2.44
CA CYS A 36 -18.68 71.79 -1.94
C CYS A 36 -19.37 70.83 -2.91
N LEU A 37 -19.37 71.13 -4.22
CA LEU A 37 -19.98 70.30 -5.24
C LEU A 37 -19.32 68.91 -5.33
N ILE A 38 -17.98 68.87 -5.35
CA ILE A 38 -17.23 67.60 -5.41
C ILE A 38 -17.41 66.81 -4.11
N THR A 39 -17.41 67.48 -2.96
CA THR A 39 -17.67 66.84 -1.66
C THR A 39 -19.08 66.27 -1.58
N LEU A 40 -20.09 66.98 -2.10
CA LEU A 40 -21.47 66.52 -2.13
C LEU A 40 -21.64 65.32 -3.06
N ALA A 41 -20.96 65.30 -4.22
CA ALA A 41 -20.93 64.15 -5.11
C ALA A 41 -20.24 62.93 -4.44
N ALA A 42 -19.13 63.14 -3.74
CA ALA A 42 -18.44 62.09 -3.00
C ALA A 42 -19.28 61.54 -1.83
N ALA A 43 -20.00 62.41 -1.12
CA ALA A 43 -20.93 62.02 -0.07
C ALA A 43 -22.11 61.23 -0.65
N ALA A 44 -22.72 61.70 -1.73
CA ALA A 44 -23.80 60.98 -2.42
C ALA A 44 -23.35 59.56 -2.80
N TYR A 45 -22.17 59.42 -3.43
CA TYR A 45 -21.60 58.11 -3.73
C TYR A 45 -21.39 57.25 -2.47
N ALA A 46 -20.81 57.82 -1.39
CA ALA A 46 -20.54 57.08 -0.16
C ALA A 46 -21.79 56.55 0.56
N PHE A 47 -22.95 57.17 0.36
CA PHE A 47 -24.23 56.73 0.93
C PHE A 47 -25.09 55.89 -0.02
N LEU A 48 -24.94 56.03 -1.34
CA LEU A 48 -25.68 55.24 -2.33
C LEU A 48 -24.98 53.94 -2.73
N ALA A 49 -23.65 53.85 -2.61
CA ALA A 49 -22.92 52.65 -2.96
C ALA A 49 -23.28 51.49 -2.02
N THR A 50 -23.47 50.29 -2.60
CA THR A 50 -23.86 49.09 -1.85
C THR A 50 -22.81 48.76 -0.78
N PRO A 51 -23.23 48.56 0.49
CA PRO A 51 -22.29 48.21 1.54
C PRO A 51 -21.85 46.75 1.38
N TYR A 52 -20.57 46.51 1.64
CA TYR A 52 -19.97 45.19 1.66
C TYR A 52 -19.59 44.82 3.09
N TYR A 53 -19.96 43.61 3.47
CA TYR A 53 -19.73 43.02 4.77
C TYR A 53 -18.65 41.94 4.65
N GLN A 54 -17.99 41.65 5.77
CA GLN A 54 -16.97 40.61 5.84
C GLN A 54 -17.25 39.67 7.00
N VAL A 55 -17.21 38.38 6.74
CA VAL A 55 -17.33 37.31 7.74
C VAL A 55 -16.20 36.32 7.58
N GLN A 56 -15.85 35.61 8.64
CA GLN A 56 -14.77 34.65 8.62
C GLN A 56 -15.06 33.45 9.52
N SER A 57 -14.53 32.30 9.16
CA SER A 57 -14.47 31.11 9.99
C SER A 57 -13.02 30.66 10.11
N VAL A 58 -12.61 30.29 11.32
CA VAL A 58 -11.25 29.86 11.65
C VAL A 58 -11.27 28.45 12.22
N LEU A 59 -10.40 27.61 11.69
CA LEU A 59 -10.21 26.21 11.99
C LEU A 59 -8.82 26.00 12.59
N ARG A 60 -8.74 25.08 13.54
CA ARG A 60 -7.50 24.65 14.19
C ARG A 60 -7.37 23.13 14.17
N PRO A 61 -6.16 22.60 14.35
CA PRO A 61 -5.97 21.17 14.52
C PRO A 61 -6.80 20.68 15.72
N VAL A 62 -7.33 19.46 15.61
CA VAL A 62 -7.91 18.76 16.75
C VAL A 62 -6.83 18.28 17.72
N ASP A 63 -7.25 17.93 18.94
CA ASP A 63 -6.39 17.21 19.87
C ASP A 63 -6.08 15.82 19.33
N ARG A 64 -4.87 15.30 19.60
CA ARG A 64 -4.41 13.99 19.08
C ARG A 64 -5.43 12.87 19.31
N GLY A 65 -6.04 12.84 20.49
CA GLY A 65 -7.07 11.85 20.87
C GLY A 65 -8.30 11.81 19.96
N SER A 66 -8.60 12.88 19.22
CA SER A 66 -9.74 12.90 18.29
C SER A 66 -9.52 12.03 17.06
N LEU A 67 -8.28 11.65 16.77
CA LEU A 67 -7.90 10.80 15.64
C LEU A 67 -7.39 9.42 16.08
N ASP A 68 -7.35 9.14 17.39
CA ASP A 68 -6.80 7.89 17.93
C ASP A 68 -7.62 6.67 17.51
N GLU A 69 -8.94 6.79 17.38
CA GLU A 69 -9.79 5.68 16.89
C GLU A 69 -9.47 5.33 15.43
N LEU A 70 -9.27 6.35 14.59
CA LEU A 70 -8.88 6.18 13.18
C LEU A 70 -7.47 5.59 13.07
N ASN A 71 -6.51 6.19 13.76
CA ASN A 71 -5.10 5.78 13.72
C ASN A 71 -4.89 4.42 14.41
N GLY A 72 -5.69 4.11 15.43
CA GLY A 72 -5.69 2.84 16.16
C GLY A 72 -6.13 1.65 15.31
N THR A 73 -6.77 1.89 14.15
CA THR A 73 -7.04 0.82 13.18
C THR A 73 -5.76 0.20 12.60
N GLY A 74 -4.64 0.94 12.59
CA GLY A 74 -3.39 0.51 11.95
C GLY A 74 -3.48 0.37 10.43
N VAL A 75 -4.54 0.92 9.82
CA VAL A 75 -4.78 0.91 8.37
C VAL A 75 -4.65 2.29 7.76
N TYR A 76 -5.11 3.32 8.48
CA TYR A 76 -5.07 4.71 8.05
C TYR A 76 -4.41 5.56 9.12
N GLU A 77 -3.48 6.41 8.71
CA GLU A 77 -2.81 7.36 9.60
C GLU A 77 -3.10 8.78 9.16
N LEU A 78 -3.54 9.61 10.10
CA LEU A 78 -3.81 11.02 9.90
C LEU A 78 -3.36 11.81 11.12
N THR A 79 -2.46 12.76 10.91
CA THR A 79 -2.06 13.70 11.97
C THR A 79 -3.01 14.91 12.03
N PRO A 80 -3.16 15.59 13.18
CA PRO A 80 -4.00 16.79 13.28
C PRO A 80 -3.62 17.92 12.31
N SER A 81 -2.32 18.09 12.03
CA SER A 81 -1.81 19.08 11.08
C SER A 81 -2.16 18.70 9.64
N GLU A 82 -2.03 17.42 9.26
CA GLU A 82 -2.43 16.95 7.94
C GLU A 82 -3.94 17.02 7.73
N ALA A 83 -4.73 16.69 8.75
CA ALA A 83 -6.18 16.85 8.72
C ALA A 83 -6.57 18.31 8.46
N LEU A 84 -5.93 19.26 9.16
CA LEU A 84 -6.12 20.68 8.93
C LEU A 84 -5.75 21.09 7.51
N LEU A 85 -4.58 20.64 7.00
CA LEU A 85 -4.12 20.97 5.65
C LEU A 85 -5.02 20.39 4.56
N ARG A 86 -5.61 19.20 4.76
CA ARG A 86 -6.57 18.62 3.82
C ARG A 86 -7.88 19.39 3.78
N VAL A 87 -8.39 19.78 4.95
CA VAL A 87 -9.57 20.65 5.00
C VAL A 87 -9.25 22.01 4.36
N ALA A 88 -8.06 22.55 4.59
CA ALA A 88 -7.58 23.80 3.98
C ALA A 88 -7.55 23.72 2.45
N SER A 89 -6.96 22.66 1.90
CA SER A 89 -6.86 22.46 0.45
C SER A 89 -8.25 22.31 -0.17
N SER A 90 -9.14 21.58 0.49
CA SER A 90 -10.54 21.40 0.08
C SER A 90 -11.34 22.71 0.12
N LEU A 91 -11.18 23.53 1.18
CA LEU A 91 -11.77 24.87 1.27
C LEU A 91 -11.24 25.86 0.22
N SER A 92 -9.98 25.71 -0.18
CA SER A 92 -9.37 26.55 -1.22
C SER A 92 -9.71 26.09 -2.65
N SER A 93 -10.24 24.87 -2.80
CA SER A 93 -10.51 24.27 -4.11
C SER A 93 -11.63 25.00 -4.83
N TYR A 94 -11.34 25.44 -6.06
CA TYR A 94 -12.31 26.04 -6.97
C TYR A 94 -13.51 25.11 -7.22
N GLU A 95 -13.23 23.84 -7.52
CA GLU A 95 -14.26 22.83 -7.80
C GLU A 95 -15.21 22.65 -6.61
N ARG A 96 -14.67 22.61 -5.38
CA ARG A 96 -15.48 22.42 -4.16
C ARG A 96 -16.39 23.62 -3.90
N ARG A 97 -15.86 24.83 -4.07
CA ARG A 97 -16.66 26.06 -3.94
C ARG A 97 -17.74 26.16 -5.02
N LEU A 98 -17.41 25.78 -6.25
CA LEU A 98 -18.39 25.75 -7.35
C LEU A 98 -19.49 24.73 -7.10
N ALA A 99 -19.14 23.52 -6.63
CA ALA A 99 -20.11 22.50 -6.25
C ALA A 99 -21.04 23.01 -5.13
N PHE A 100 -20.48 23.59 -4.07
CA PHE A 100 -21.26 24.19 -3.00
C PHE A 100 -22.20 25.30 -3.51
N PHE A 101 -21.71 26.18 -4.39
CA PHE A 101 -22.50 27.25 -5.00
C PHE A 101 -23.68 26.69 -5.82
N ARG A 102 -23.42 25.65 -6.62
CA ARG A 102 -24.43 24.97 -7.43
C ARG A 102 -25.51 24.31 -6.58
N ASP A 103 -25.12 23.69 -5.47
CA ASP A 103 -26.05 22.97 -4.59
C ASP A 103 -26.84 23.93 -3.67
N ASN A 104 -26.35 25.15 -3.46
CA ASN A 104 -26.93 26.14 -2.56
C ASN A 104 -27.33 27.45 -3.27
N GLN A 105 -27.84 27.37 -4.50
CA GLN A 105 -28.24 28.53 -5.31
C GLN A 105 -29.18 29.50 -4.58
N ALA A 106 -30.02 29.02 -3.66
CA ALA A 106 -30.91 29.83 -2.84
C ALA A 106 -30.17 30.93 -2.05
N LEU A 107 -28.93 30.65 -1.60
CA LEU A 107 -28.10 31.58 -0.83
C LEU A 107 -27.52 32.72 -1.68
N PHE A 108 -27.56 32.57 -3.00
CA PHE A 108 -26.94 33.48 -3.97
C PHE A 108 -27.95 34.16 -4.89
N THR A 109 -29.24 34.09 -4.57
CA THR A 109 -30.34 34.67 -5.37
C THR A 109 -30.16 36.15 -5.68
N SER A 110 -29.53 36.92 -4.79
CA SER A 110 -29.20 38.34 -5.00
C SER A 110 -28.05 38.60 -5.97
N LEU A 111 -27.28 37.56 -6.33
CA LEU A 111 -26.17 37.62 -7.28
C LEU A 111 -26.53 37.05 -8.66
N VAL A 112 -27.55 36.20 -8.74
CA VAL A 112 -27.95 35.53 -9.98
C VAL A 112 -28.78 36.50 -10.84
N GLU A 113 -28.14 37.09 -11.84
CA GLU A 113 -28.82 37.83 -12.91
C GLU A 113 -29.42 36.85 -13.93
N SER A 114 -30.68 37.07 -14.35
CA SER A 114 -31.45 36.14 -15.19
C SER A 114 -30.87 35.84 -16.58
N ASP A 115 -29.83 36.57 -17.02
CA ASP A 115 -29.25 36.52 -18.37
C ASP A 115 -27.79 36.03 -18.39
N ARG A 116 -27.25 35.55 -17.25
CA ARG A 116 -25.87 35.04 -17.16
C ARG A 116 -25.83 33.56 -16.78
N PRO A 117 -24.88 32.77 -17.33
CA PRO A 117 -24.67 31.41 -16.89
C PRO A 117 -24.13 31.39 -15.44
N LEU A 118 -24.53 30.36 -14.69
CA LEU A 118 -24.25 30.21 -13.27
C LEU A 118 -22.73 30.27 -12.97
N GLU A 119 -21.92 29.67 -13.84
CA GLU A 119 -20.48 29.60 -13.71
C GLU A 119 -19.81 30.97 -13.85
N GLN A 120 -20.34 31.87 -14.69
CA GLN A 120 -19.81 33.23 -14.80
C GLN A 120 -20.17 34.07 -13.57
N VAL A 121 -21.35 33.88 -13.00
CA VAL A 121 -21.76 34.52 -11.75
C VAL A 121 -20.84 34.04 -10.62
N PHE A 122 -20.59 32.74 -10.54
CA PHE A 122 -19.67 32.16 -9.57
C PHE A 122 -18.24 32.68 -9.74
N GLU A 123 -17.71 32.75 -10.95
CA GLU A 123 -16.32 33.21 -11.18
C GLU A 123 -16.12 34.65 -10.71
N ALA A 124 -17.06 35.55 -11.04
CA ALA A 124 -17.04 36.94 -10.60
C ALA A 124 -17.10 37.05 -9.06
N PHE A 125 -17.93 36.23 -8.43
CA PHE A 125 -18.04 36.17 -6.98
C PHE A 125 -16.77 35.58 -6.34
N ASN A 126 -16.33 34.39 -6.77
CA ASN A 126 -15.24 33.67 -6.16
C ASN A 126 -13.90 34.42 -6.22
N GLY A 127 -13.60 35.06 -7.36
CA GLY A 127 -12.34 35.80 -7.54
C GLY A 127 -12.20 37.04 -6.64
N SER A 128 -13.31 37.60 -6.14
CA SER A 128 -13.30 38.84 -5.35
C SER A 128 -13.77 38.67 -3.90
N ALA A 129 -14.55 37.63 -3.61
CA ALA A 129 -15.23 37.47 -2.35
C ALA A 129 -14.46 36.62 -1.33
N PHE A 130 -13.84 35.50 -1.77
CA PHE A 130 -13.20 34.56 -0.84
C PHE A 130 -11.71 34.82 -0.64
N THR A 131 -11.28 34.83 0.61
CA THR A 131 -9.86 34.90 1.00
C THR A 131 -9.54 33.80 2.01
N MET A 132 -8.42 33.08 1.77
CA MET A 132 -7.93 32.10 2.73
C MET A 132 -7.15 32.79 3.85
N LEU A 133 -7.41 32.40 5.09
CA LEU A 133 -6.67 32.83 6.28
C LEU A 133 -5.71 31.72 6.67
N GLN A 134 -4.45 32.06 6.93
CA GLN A 134 -3.45 31.09 7.40
C GLN A 134 -2.39 31.78 8.24
N ALA A 135 -1.75 31.01 9.12
CA ALA A 135 -0.56 31.45 9.84
C ALA A 135 0.56 31.85 8.86
N ASP A 136 1.22 32.99 9.10
CA ASP A 136 2.26 33.51 8.21
C ASP A 136 3.53 32.66 8.34
N PRO A 137 3.93 31.90 7.30
CA PRO A 137 5.06 30.97 7.41
C PRO A 137 6.41 31.68 7.66
N LYS A 138 6.47 33.00 7.46
CA LYS A 138 7.70 33.80 7.65
C LYS A 138 7.83 34.39 9.05
N LYS A 139 6.81 34.25 9.91
CA LYS A 139 6.85 34.78 11.28
C LYS A 139 7.25 33.68 12.27
N PRO A 140 8.40 33.81 12.97
CA PRO A 140 8.91 32.77 13.86
C PRO A 140 8.07 32.54 15.13
N ASN A 141 7.17 33.49 15.48
CA ASN A 141 6.30 33.41 16.66
C ASN A 141 4.83 33.16 16.30
N ASN A 142 4.54 32.22 15.40
CA ASN A 142 3.17 31.74 15.25
C ASN A 142 2.84 30.86 16.46
N LEU A 143 2.00 31.39 17.36
CA LEU A 143 1.61 30.72 18.61
C LEU A 143 0.79 29.43 18.37
N SER A 144 0.19 29.26 17.19
CA SER A 144 -0.54 28.05 16.81
C SER A 144 -0.85 27.98 15.31
N GLU A 145 -0.89 26.78 14.74
CA GLU A 145 -1.42 26.52 13.40
C GLU A 145 -2.92 26.85 13.34
N PHE A 146 -3.33 27.55 12.28
CA PHE A 146 -4.73 27.78 11.97
C PHE A 146 -4.90 27.95 10.46
N VAL A 147 -6.09 27.60 9.98
CA VAL A 147 -6.56 27.89 8.64
C VAL A 147 -7.96 28.46 8.75
N GLY A 148 -8.33 29.39 7.90
CA GLY A 148 -9.70 29.89 7.84
C GLY A 148 -10.10 30.32 6.46
N ILE A 149 -11.35 30.68 6.33
CA ILE A 149 -11.90 31.28 5.12
C ILE A 149 -12.65 32.55 5.53
N SER A 150 -12.41 33.61 4.78
CA SER A 150 -13.09 34.89 4.90
C SER A 150 -13.87 35.15 3.63
N LEU A 151 -15.07 35.70 3.78
CA LEU A 151 -15.95 36.06 2.69
C LEU A 151 -16.30 37.55 2.79
N THR A 152 -16.05 38.29 1.71
CA THR A 152 -16.52 39.66 1.53
C THR A 152 -17.70 39.67 0.57
N TYR A 153 -18.86 40.14 1.00
CA TYR A 153 -20.11 40.02 0.25
C TYR A 153 -20.93 41.32 0.30
N PRO A 154 -21.70 41.63 -0.76
CA PRO A 154 -22.59 42.79 -0.76
C PRO A 154 -23.81 42.55 0.14
N GLU A 155 -24.44 43.64 0.57
CA GLU A 155 -25.76 43.59 1.21
C GLU A 155 -26.76 42.79 0.35
N GLY A 156 -27.53 41.91 0.99
CA GLY A 156 -28.48 41.00 0.31
C GLY A 156 -27.98 39.57 0.11
N VAL A 157 -26.71 39.26 0.41
CA VAL A 157 -26.19 37.87 0.45
C VAL A 157 -26.07 37.42 1.90
N ASN A 158 -26.51 36.19 2.22
CA ASN A 158 -26.31 35.62 3.55
C ASN A 158 -24.89 35.05 3.71
N GLY A 159 -23.90 35.92 3.87
CA GLY A 159 -22.50 35.50 3.95
C GLY A 159 -22.18 34.58 5.15
N VAL A 160 -22.94 34.68 6.26
CA VAL A 160 -22.77 33.83 7.44
C VAL A 160 -23.10 32.37 7.10
N GLU A 161 -24.26 32.16 6.48
CA GLU A 161 -24.71 30.83 6.05
C GLU A 161 -23.83 30.26 4.95
N VAL A 162 -23.34 31.09 4.03
CA VAL A 162 -22.38 30.66 2.99
C VAL A 162 -21.08 30.16 3.62
N VAL A 163 -20.47 30.90 4.55
CA VAL A 163 -19.19 30.47 5.15
C VAL A 163 -19.36 29.27 6.07
N ASN A 164 -20.34 29.28 6.97
CA ASN A 164 -20.56 28.17 7.88
C ASN A 164 -21.02 26.91 7.11
N GLY A 165 -21.88 27.06 6.10
CA GLY A 165 -22.35 25.98 5.24
C GLY A 165 -21.24 25.39 4.39
N LEU A 166 -20.36 26.21 3.80
CA LEU A 166 -19.22 25.72 3.02
C LEU A 166 -18.23 24.94 3.91
N VAL A 167 -17.94 25.45 5.11
CA VAL A 167 -17.10 24.74 6.07
C VAL A 167 -17.74 23.41 6.45
N ALA A 168 -19.03 23.39 6.81
CA ALA A 168 -19.73 22.16 7.15
C ALA A 168 -19.72 21.14 5.99
N ASN A 169 -20.04 21.57 4.77
CA ASN A 169 -20.03 20.72 3.58
C ASN A 169 -18.64 20.12 3.31
N VAL A 170 -17.59 20.93 3.38
CA VAL A 170 -16.21 20.43 3.21
C VAL A 170 -15.85 19.41 4.28
N LEU A 171 -16.25 19.63 5.54
CA LEU A 171 -16.00 18.67 6.60
C LEU A 171 -16.73 17.34 6.36
N GLU A 172 -17.98 17.36 5.92
CA GLU A 172 -18.69 16.13 5.55
C GLU A 172 -17.99 15.39 4.41
N VAL A 173 -17.66 16.10 3.32
CA VAL A 173 -17.00 15.52 2.15
C VAL A 173 -15.64 14.91 2.50
N GLU A 174 -14.83 15.59 3.32
CA GLU A 174 -13.55 15.04 3.74
C GLU A 174 -13.72 13.84 4.69
N ARG A 175 -14.75 13.81 5.56
CA ARG A 175 -15.06 12.61 6.36
C ARG A 175 -15.46 11.42 5.48
N GLU A 176 -16.32 11.64 4.50
CA GLU A 176 -16.72 10.61 3.53
C GLU A 176 -15.52 10.11 2.70
N ARG A 177 -14.61 11.01 2.32
CA ARG A 177 -13.37 10.63 1.64
C ARG A 177 -12.51 9.73 2.53
N VAL A 178 -12.28 10.11 3.79
CA VAL A 178 -11.52 9.27 4.75
C VAL A 178 -12.18 7.91 4.93
N ALA A 179 -13.52 7.86 5.02
CA ALA A 179 -14.28 6.61 5.09
C ALA A 179 -14.03 5.71 3.86
N SER A 180 -14.11 6.29 2.66
CA SER A 180 -13.88 5.60 1.40
C SER A 180 -12.43 5.11 1.30
N ASP A 181 -11.46 5.95 1.62
CA ASP A 181 -10.04 5.60 1.59
C ASP A 181 -9.74 4.42 2.53
N LEU A 182 -10.25 4.48 3.77
CA LEU A 182 -10.11 3.40 4.75
C LEU A 182 -10.69 2.08 4.21
N LYS A 183 -11.90 2.12 3.62
CA LYS A 183 -12.53 0.94 3.01
C LYS A 183 -11.67 0.36 1.89
N VAL A 184 -11.13 1.21 1.01
CA VAL A 184 -10.25 0.79 -0.08
C VAL A 184 -8.98 0.15 0.47
N LEU A 185 -8.34 0.75 1.46
CA LEU A 185 -7.12 0.20 2.08
C LEU A 185 -7.36 -1.14 2.76
N ILE A 186 -8.47 -1.28 3.52
CA ILE A 186 -8.87 -2.56 4.12
C ILE A 186 -9.05 -3.61 3.03
N SER A 187 -9.78 -3.29 1.95
CA SER A 187 -10.03 -4.23 0.86
C SER A 187 -8.75 -4.68 0.16
N ASN A 188 -7.82 -3.76 -0.11
CA ASN A 188 -6.51 -4.06 -0.69
C ASN A 188 -5.66 -4.94 0.22
N ARG A 189 -5.67 -4.68 1.53
CA ARG A 189 -4.92 -5.47 2.51
C ARG A 189 -5.49 -6.88 2.67
N LEU A 190 -6.81 -7.01 2.71
CA LEU A 190 -7.50 -8.32 2.71
C LEU A 190 -7.17 -9.11 1.45
N PHE A 191 -7.24 -8.48 0.28
CA PHE A 191 -6.87 -9.10 -0.99
C PHE A 191 -5.41 -9.57 -1.02
N SER A 192 -4.49 -8.77 -0.46
CA SER A 192 -3.08 -9.17 -0.33
C SER A 192 -2.91 -10.38 0.57
N LEU A 193 -3.62 -10.45 1.71
CA LEU A 193 -3.60 -11.61 2.60
C LEU A 193 -4.18 -12.86 1.94
N GLU A 194 -5.29 -12.72 1.21
CA GLU A 194 -5.89 -13.83 0.46
C GLU A 194 -4.92 -14.40 -0.57
N LYS A 195 -4.26 -13.54 -1.36
CA LYS A 195 -3.21 -13.97 -2.28
C LYS A 195 -2.04 -14.68 -1.61
N LYS A 196 -1.62 -14.22 -0.42
CA LYS A 196 -0.56 -14.89 0.36
C LYS A 196 -1.01 -16.28 0.82
N ILE A 197 -2.25 -16.41 1.29
CA ILE A 197 -2.84 -17.70 1.71
C ILE A 197 -2.92 -18.67 0.52
N GLU A 198 -3.41 -18.20 -0.62
CA GLU A 198 -3.49 -19.01 -1.85
C GLU A 198 -2.11 -19.45 -2.35
N ALA A 199 -1.13 -18.54 -2.38
CA ALA A 199 0.24 -18.86 -2.74
C ALA A 199 0.86 -19.89 -1.78
N ALA A 200 0.59 -19.77 -0.48
CA ALA A 200 1.07 -20.72 0.51
C ALA A 200 0.43 -22.11 0.35
N ARG A 201 -0.88 -22.18 0.06
CA ARG A 201 -1.59 -23.43 -0.27
C ARG A 201 -0.97 -24.11 -1.49
N ALA A 202 -0.82 -23.37 -2.58
CA ALA A 202 -0.22 -23.89 -3.81
C ALA A 202 1.23 -24.36 -3.59
N SER A 203 2.01 -23.61 -2.81
CA SER A 203 3.39 -23.99 -2.45
C SER A 203 3.45 -25.26 -1.60
N TYR A 204 2.51 -25.41 -0.65
CA TYR A 204 2.42 -26.61 0.19
C TYR A 204 2.01 -27.82 -0.64
N ASP A 205 1.00 -27.68 -1.50
CA ASP A 205 0.58 -28.74 -2.41
C ASP A 205 1.72 -29.20 -3.31
N ALA A 206 2.44 -28.26 -3.94
CA ALA A 206 3.59 -28.58 -4.78
C ALA A 206 4.70 -29.31 -3.99
N SER A 207 4.97 -28.85 -2.77
CA SER A 207 6.01 -29.45 -1.89
C SER A 207 5.61 -30.85 -1.44
N LYS A 208 4.34 -31.06 -1.06
CA LYS A 208 3.76 -32.37 -0.73
C LYS A 208 3.85 -33.34 -1.90
N GLN A 209 3.50 -32.90 -3.12
CA GLN A 209 3.59 -33.74 -4.32
C GLN A 209 5.05 -34.11 -4.63
N ALA A 210 5.98 -33.17 -4.48
CA ALA A 210 7.41 -33.44 -4.66
C ALA A 210 7.94 -34.44 -3.62
N GLU A 211 7.51 -34.33 -2.36
CA GLU A 211 7.87 -35.27 -1.30
C GLU A 211 7.33 -36.67 -1.56
N ILE A 212 6.07 -36.79 -1.99
CA ILE A 212 5.47 -38.07 -2.40
C ILE A 212 6.25 -38.68 -3.58
N ALA A 213 6.56 -37.88 -4.60
CA ALA A 213 7.31 -38.35 -5.77
C ALA A 213 8.70 -38.87 -5.36
N ASN A 214 9.43 -38.13 -4.52
CA ASN A 214 10.74 -38.53 -4.02
C ASN A 214 10.67 -39.84 -3.21
N LEU A 215 9.68 -39.98 -2.32
CA LEU A 215 9.48 -41.22 -1.56
C LEU A 215 9.20 -42.42 -2.49
N LEU A 216 8.35 -42.24 -3.50
CA LEU A 216 8.04 -43.28 -4.48
C LEU A 216 9.24 -43.64 -5.36
N GLU A 217 10.06 -42.67 -5.75
CA GLU A 217 11.30 -42.90 -6.50
C GLU A 217 12.32 -43.68 -5.66
N GLN A 218 12.49 -43.32 -4.38
CA GLN A 218 13.35 -44.05 -3.45
C GLN A 218 12.86 -45.49 -3.24
N ASP A 219 11.55 -45.68 -3.08
CA ASP A 219 10.95 -47.02 -2.96
C ASP A 219 11.16 -47.84 -4.23
N ALA A 220 10.99 -47.24 -5.41
CA ALA A 220 11.18 -47.91 -6.69
C ALA A 220 12.64 -48.34 -6.90
N LEU A 221 13.59 -47.45 -6.58
CA LEU A 221 15.02 -47.74 -6.66
C LEU A 221 15.41 -48.85 -5.68
N LYS A 222 14.96 -48.78 -4.43
CA LYS A 222 15.27 -49.82 -3.43
C LYS A 222 14.64 -51.17 -3.79
N LYS A 223 13.42 -51.19 -4.34
CA LYS A 223 12.80 -52.41 -4.88
C LYS A 223 13.61 -53.01 -6.02
N ALA A 224 14.14 -52.19 -6.93
CA ALA A 224 14.97 -52.67 -8.03
C ALA A 224 16.26 -53.30 -7.49
N GLN A 225 16.96 -52.61 -6.59
CA GLN A 225 18.19 -53.12 -5.95
C GLN A 225 17.98 -54.44 -5.22
N LEU A 226 16.92 -54.55 -4.42
CA LEU A 226 16.58 -55.78 -3.70
C LEU A 226 16.21 -56.93 -4.64
N LYS A 227 15.53 -56.65 -5.76
CA LYS A 227 15.24 -57.66 -6.79
C LYS A 227 16.50 -58.15 -7.48
N ASP A 228 17.43 -57.24 -7.80
CA ASP A 228 18.71 -57.57 -8.40
C ASP A 228 19.57 -58.41 -7.44
N GLU A 229 19.61 -58.05 -6.15
CA GLU A 229 20.29 -58.83 -5.08
C GLU A 229 19.68 -60.24 -4.97
N LEU A 230 18.36 -60.33 -4.95
CA LEU A 230 17.66 -61.61 -4.85
C LEU A 230 17.89 -62.50 -6.10
N LEU A 231 17.93 -61.92 -7.30
CA LEU A 231 18.29 -62.65 -8.52
C LEU A 231 19.73 -63.16 -8.47
N ALA A 232 20.66 -62.34 -7.98
CA ALA A 232 22.06 -62.72 -7.82
C ALA A 232 22.23 -63.86 -6.80
N LEU A 233 21.61 -63.75 -5.62
CA LEU A 233 21.65 -64.80 -4.58
C LEU A 233 21.06 -66.12 -5.07
N ARG A 234 19.92 -66.08 -5.76
CA ARG A 234 19.32 -67.29 -6.34
C ARG A 234 20.21 -67.92 -7.41
N ALA A 235 20.88 -67.11 -8.23
CA ALA A 235 21.83 -67.61 -9.23
C ALA A 235 23.06 -68.24 -8.57
N GLU A 236 23.62 -67.60 -7.54
CA GLU A 236 24.73 -68.11 -6.75
C GLU A 236 24.39 -69.46 -6.10
N LEU A 237 23.25 -69.55 -5.40
CA LEU A 237 22.77 -70.81 -4.80
C LEU A 237 22.60 -71.92 -5.85
N LYS A 238 22.05 -71.60 -7.02
CA LYS A 238 21.94 -72.55 -8.14
C LYS A 238 23.32 -73.03 -8.61
N THR A 239 24.28 -72.13 -8.77
CA THR A 239 25.67 -72.47 -9.15
C THR A 239 26.34 -73.35 -8.08
N HIS A 240 26.12 -73.06 -6.80
CA HIS A 240 26.59 -73.91 -5.71
C HIS A 240 25.98 -75.31 -5.75
N ARG A 241 24.66 -75.41 -5.98
CA ARG A 241 23.96 -76.70 -6.12
C ARG A 241 24.50 -77.50 -7.31
N GLU A 242 24.64 -76.89 -8.49
CA GLU A 242 25.21 -77.54 -9.67
C GLU A 242 26.65 -78.02 -9.44
N SER A 243 27.46 -77.22 -8.75
CA SER A 243 28.83 -77.60 -8.39
C SER A 243 28.85 -78.78 -7.40
N ARG A 244 27.96 -78.78 -6.40
CA ARG A 244 27.79 -79.90 -5.47
C ARG A 244 27.35 -81.17 -6.18
N VAL A 245 26.42 -81.08 -7.14
CA VAL A 245 25.98 -82.23 -7.96
C VAL A 245 27.16 -82.81 -8.74
N LYS A 246 28.02 -81.99 -9.35
CA LYS A 246 29.23 -82.46 -10.07
C LYS A 246 30.22 -83.14 -9.13
N LEU A 247 30.44 -82.59 -7.93
CA LEU A 247 31.30 -83.20 -6.91
C LEU A 247 30.77 -84.56 -6.43
N LEU A 248 29.45 -84.66 -6.20
CA LEU A 248 28.79 -85.91 -5.82
C LEU A 248 28.86 -86.94 -6.95
N ASP A 249 28.75 -86.52 -8.21
CA ASP A 249 28.86 -87.41 -9.37
C ASP A 249 30.27 -87.99 -9.52
N GLU A 250 31.30 -87.16 -9.36
CA GLU A 250 32.70 -87.62 -9.36
C GLU A 250 32.98 -88.58 -8.19
N ALA A 251 32.53 -88.22 -6.98
CA ALA A 251 32.67 -89.07 -5.80
C ALA A 251 31.94 -90.41 -5.97
N ALA A 252 30.75 -90.43 -6.58
CA ALA A 252 30.00 -91.65 -6.86
C ALA A 252 30.72 -92.54 -7.88
N ARG A 253 31.32 -91.97 -8.92
CA ARG A 253 32.13 -92.71 -9.91
C ARG A 253 33.39 -93.33 -9.27
N ILE A 254 34.06 -92.60 -8.38
CA ILE A 254 35.20 -93.13 -7.60
C ILE A 254 34.73 -94.23 -6.63
N ALA A 255 33.61 -94.04 -5.92
CA ALA A 255 33.07 -95.05 -5.03
C ALA A 255 32.70 -96.34 -5.77
N GLU A 256 32.15 -96.22 -6.98
CA GLU A 256 31.79 -97.35 -7.85
C GLU A 256 33.03 -98.12 -8.31
N SER A 257 34.09 -97.42 -8.73
CA SER A 257 35.34 -98.08 -9.14
C SER A 257 36.07 -98.76 -7.96
N LEU A 258 35.89 -98.24 -6.75
CA LEU A 258 36.40 -98.84 -5.50
C LEU A 258 35.48 -99.91 -4.89
N GLY A 259 34.30 -100.18 -5.48
CA GLY A 259 33.35 -101.19 -4.98
C GLY A 259 32.60 -100.80 -3.70
N ILE A 260 32.54 -99.51 -3.36
CA ILE A 260 31.94 -99.00 -2.13
C ILE A 260 30.45 -98.72 -2.36
N GLN A 261 29.58 -99.65 -1.99
CA GLN A 261 28.12 -99.48 -2.19
C GLN A 261 27.46 -98.68 -1.05
N LYS A 262 27.82 -98.98 0.19
CA LYS A 262 27.27 -98.37 1.41
C LYS A 262 28.32 -97.52 2.13
N PRO A 263 27.89 -96.58 3.00
CA PRO A 263 28.82 -95.76 3.76
C PRO A 263 29.83 -96.61 4.53
N THR A 264 31.12 -96.30 4.35
CA THR A 264 32.23 -96.94 5.05
C THR A 264 33.23 -95.87 5.51
N THR A 265 34.15 -96.21 6.40
CA THR A 265 35.24 -95.32 6.79
C THR A 265 36.57 -95.87 6.26
N PRO A 266 37.63 -95.06 6.14
CA PRO A 266 38.96 -95.55 5.79
C PRO A 266 39.40 -96.76 6.64
N SER A 267 39.03 -96.77 7.92
CA SER A 267 39.32 -97.88 8.84
C SER A 267 38.52 -99.15 8.51
N ALA A 268 37.23 -99.04 8.19
CA ALA A 268 36.39 -100.18 7.85
C ALA A 268 36.70 -100.80 6.47
N MET A 269 37.30 -100.03 5.55
CA MET A 269 37.71 -100.51 4.24
C MET A 269 39.04 -101.29 4.27
N GLY A 270 39.97 -100.89 5.15
CA GLY A 270 41.26 -101.58 5.32
C GLY A 270 41.14 -102.96 5.96
N ASP A 271 40.00 -103.28 6.58
CA ASP A 271 39.77 -104.52 7.35
C ASP A 271 39.34 -105.72 6.49
N VAL A 272 39.11 -105.52 5.18
CA VAL A 272 38.66 -106.58 4.24
C VAL A 272 39.76 -107.62 3.95
N GLN A 273 41.01 -107.38 4.37
CA GLN A 273 42.14 -108.31 4.27
C GLN A 273 42.86 -108.51 5.63
N GLY A 274 42.15 -109.02 6.64
CA GLY A 274 42.83 -109.58 7.82
C GLY A 274 41.99 -109.64 9.08
N SER A 275 41.65 -110.85 9.52
CA SER A 275 41.03 -111.12 10.82
C SER A 275 41.99 -110.72 11.96
N GLY A 276 41.83 -109.51 12.50
CA GLY A 276 42.59 -109.02 13.64
C GLY A 276 42.00 -107.73 14.20
N GLN A 277 41.16 -107.84 15.23
CA GLN A 277 40.48 -106.73 15.88
C GLN A 277 41.50 -105.78 16.56
N VAL A 278 41.91 -104.72 15.87
CA VAL A 278 42.73 -103.62 16.42
C VAL A 278 41.86 -102.37 16.54
N VAL A 279 41.57 -101.93 17.77
CA VAL A 279 40.88 -100.67 18.02
C VAL A 279 41.82 -99.52 17.69
N ARG A 280 41.57 -98.80 16.59
CA ARG A 280 42.27 -97.56 16.26
C ARG A 280 41.36 -96.37 16.53
N THR A 281 41.84 -95.46 17.37
CA THR A 281 41.22 -94.15 17.59
C THR A 281 41.51 -93.25 16.40
N GLU A 282 40.50 -92.98 15.58
CA GLU A 282 40.61 -92.05 14.47
C GLU A 282 40.80 -90.62 15.00
N VAL A 283 41.90 -89.98 14.62
CA VAL A 283 42.11 -88.54 14.87
C VAL A 283 41.38 -87.79 13.77
N ASN A 284 40.16 -87.36 14.10
CA ASN A 284 39.18 -86.73 13.21
C ASN A 284 39.56 -85.28 12.83
N SER A 285 40.65 -85.11 12.08
CA SER A 285 41.15 -83.78 11.71
C SER A 285 41.44 -83.61 10.22
N ARG A 286 41.03 -84.56 9.37
CA ARG A 286 41.07 -84.45 7.89
C ARG A 286 39.69 -84.77 7.34
N GLU A 287 39.19 -83.92 6.44
CA GLU A 287 37.92 -84.13 5.76
C GLU A 287 37.91 -85.49 5.07
N ILE A 288 36.97 -86.35 5.46
CA ILE A 288 36.81 -87.68 4.87
C ILE A 288 36.35 -87.48 3.42
N PRO A 289 37.07 -88.01 2.42
CA PRO A 289 36.67 -87.87 1.03
C PRO A 289 35.25 -88.42 0.78
N LEU A 290 34.48 -87.73 -0.05
CA LEU A 290 33.05 -88.02 -0.26
C LEU A 290 32.78 -89.45 -0.76
N TYR A 291 33.71 -90.08 -1.50
CA TYR A 291 33.52 -91.44 -2.04
C TYR A 291 33.35 -92.52 -0.96
N PHE A 292 33.78 -92.26 0.28
CA PHE A 292 33.56 -93.16 1.41
C PHE A 292 32.08 -93.26 1.85
N MET A 293 31.22 -92.31 1.47
CA MET A 293 29.77 -92.42 1.71
C MET A 293 29.09 -93.54 0.88
N GLY A 294 29.77 -94.08 -0.13
CA GLY A 294 29.25 -95.15 -0.97
C GLY A 294 28.28 -94.68 -2.06
N THR A 295 28.11 -95.49 -3.09
CA THR A 295 27.35 -95.12 -4.30
C THR A 295 25.87 -94.90 -4.04
N GLU A 296 25.24 -95.67 -3.14
CA GLU A 296 23.80 -95.54 -2.84
C GLU A 296 23.47 -94.18 -2.22
N ALA A 297 24.22 -93.78 -1.20
CA ALA A 297 24.00 -92.52 -0.49
C ALA A 297 24.31 -91.31 -1.37
N LEU A 298 25.43 -91.33 -2.11
CA LEU A 298 25.82 -90.25 -3.01
C LEU A 298 24.82 -90.06 -4.16
N ARG A 299 24.31 -91.16 -4.75
CA ARG A 299 23.28 -91.09 -5.81
C ARG A 299 21.95 -90.60 -5.26
N ALA A 300 21.56 -90.99 -4.04
CA ALA A 300 20.36 -90.50 -3.38
C ALA A 300 20.43 -89.00 -3.09
N GLU A 301 21.54 -88.49 -2.53
CA GLU A 301 21.74 -87.05 -2.29
C GLU A 301 21.73 -86.27 -3.62
N ARG A 302 22.41 -86.79 -4.65
CA ARG A 302 22.40 -86.20 -5.99
C ARG A 302 20.99 -86.12 -6.58
N GLN A 303 20.20 -87.18 -6.45
CA GLN A 303 18.82 -87.20 -6.92
C GLN A 303 17.97 -86.17 -6.18
N ALA A 304 18.10 -86.08 -4.85
CA ALA A 304 17.41 -85.08 -4.04
C ALA A 304 17.78 -83.63 -4.44
N LEU A 305 19.05 -83.37 -4.78
CA LEU A 305 19.47 -82.05 -5.28
C LEU A 305 18.96 -81.76 -6.70
N ASN A 306 18.82 -82.76 -7.55
CA ASN A 306 18.28 -82.59 -8.91
C ASN A 306 16.76 -82.35 -8.91
N GLU A 307 16.02 -82.99 -8.01
CA GLU A 307 14.56 -82.84 -7.87
C GLU A 307 14.13 -81.55 -7.14
N ARG A 308 15.08 -80.86 -6.48
CA ARG A 308 14.81 -79.65 -5.71
C ARG A 308 14.39 -78.47 -6.61
N LEU A 309 13.30 -77.80 -6.24
CA LEU A 309 12.70 -76.67 -6.98
C LEU A 309 13.26 -75.28 -6.62
N SER A 310 13.68 -75.09 -5.37
CA SER A 310 14.23 -73.81 -4.86
C SER A 310 15.26 -74.09 -3.77
N ASP A 311 16.28 -73.23 -3.71
CA ASP A 311 17.35 -73.28 -2.71
C ASP A 311 17.19 -72.18 -1.63
N ASP A 312 16.12 -71.40 -1.69
CA ASP A 312 15.90 -70.17 -0.91
C ASP A 312 15.94 -70.40 0.61
N PHE A 313 15.55 -71.59 1.08
CA PHE A 313 15.57 -71.96 2.49
C PHE A 313 16.99 -72.04 3.09
N SER A 314 18.02 -72.09 2.23
CA SER A 314 19.42 -72.22 2.66
C SER A 314 20.05 -70.87 3.03
N GLU A 315 19.49 -69.77 2.53
CA GLU A 315 20.03 -68.42 2.72
C GLU A 315 19.01 -67.52 3.45
N PRO A 316 19.22 -67.21 4.75
CA PRO A 316 18.30 -66.37 5.52
C PRO A 316 18.09 -64.98 4.90
N ARG A 317 19.08 -64.44 4.19
CA ARG A 317 18.99 -63.13 3.54
C ARG A 317 17.85 -63.04 2.53
N ILE A 318 17.48 -64.13 1.85
CA ILE A 318 16.38 -64.12 0.87
C ILE A 318 15.05 -63.81 1.56
N ALA A 319 14.78 -64.41 2.72
CA ALA A 319 13.56 -64.15 3.49
C ALA A 319 13.51 -62.70 4.02
N GLU A 320 14.66 -62.14 4.39
CA GLU A 320 14.76 -60.72 4.78
C GLU A 320 14.45 -59.79 3.61
N ILE A 321 15.01 -60.05 2.44
CA ILE A 321 14.76 -59.26 1.23
C ILE A 321 13.27 -59.32 0.86
N GLU A 322 12.64 -60.50 0.89
CA GLU A 322 11.21 -60.64 0.62
C GLU A 322 10.37 -59.84 1.62
N LYS A 323 10.72 -59.89 2.91
CA LYS A 323 10.10 -59.05 3.94
C LYS A 323 10.28 -57.56 3.61
N GLU A 324 11.47 -57.10 3.27
CA GLU A 324 11.73 -55.70 2.90
C GLU A 324 10.91 -55.27 1.67
N LEU A 325 10.83 -56.11 0.64
CA LEU A 325 10.01 -55.86 -0.55
C LEU A 325 8.52 -55.73 -0.21
N THR A 326 8.00 -56.55 0.70
CA THR A 326 6.61 -56.42 1.17
C THR A 326 6.39 -55.11 1.92
N LEU A 327 7.32 -54.68 2.76
CA LEU A 327 7.21 -53.40 3.47
C LEU A 327 7.25 -52.21 2.51
N LEU A 328 8.14 -52.23 1.51
CA LEU A 328 8.22 -51.18 0.49
C LEU A 328 7.00 -51.15 -0.44
N SER A 329 6.18 -52.22 -0.49
CA SER A 329 4.96 -52.21 -1.29
C SER A 329 3.88 -51.27 -0.74
N HIS A 330 3.87 -51.02 0.58
CA HIS A 330 2.91 -50.16 1.26
C HIS A 330 3.65 -49.07 2.03
N ASN A 331 3.96 -47.96 1.35
CA ASN A 331 4.60 -46.83 2.00
C ASN A 331 3.56 -46.02 2.79
N ARG A 332 3.48 -46.28 4.11
CA ARG A 332 2.58 -45.57 5.03
C ARG A 332 2.80 -44.05 5.05
N GLN A 333 4.01 -43.56 4.76
CA GLN A 333 4.25 -42.12 4.72
C GLN A 333 3.52 -41.47 3.55
N VAL A 334 3.56 -42.12 2.37
CA VAL A 334 2.82 -41.68 1.19
C VAL A 334 1.31 -41.74 1.43
N GLU A 335 0.82 -42.82 2.06
CA GLU A 335 -0.60 -42.95 2.42
C GLU A 335 -1.06 -41.82 3.36
N ILE A 336 -0.28 -41.55 4.42
CA ILE A 336 -0.59 -40.47 5.37
C ILE A 336 -0.56 -39.11 4.65
N LEU A 337 0.47 -38.83 3.84
CA LEU A 337 0.57 -37.58 3.10
C LEU A 337 -0.60 -37.39 2.12
N GLY A 338 -1.06 -38.45 1.47
CA GLY A 338 -2.19 -38.42 0.54
C GLY A 338 -3.56 -38.32 1.23
N GLN A 339 -3.68 -38.77 2.48
CA GLN A 339 -4.94 -38.78 3.25
C GLN A 339 -5.09 -37.60 4.21
N ARG A 340 -4.11 -36.69 4.31
CA ARG A 340 -4.19 -35.52 5.20
C ARG A 340 -5.40 -34.66 4.83
N GLN A 341 -6.34 -34.56 5.77
CA GLN A 341 -7.45 -33.59 5.69
C GLN A 341 -7.03 -32.28 6.38
N ASN A 342 -7.63 -31.17 5.98
CA ASN A 342 -7.36 -29.83 6.54
C ASN A 342 -5.89 -29.43 6.46
N GLU A 343 -5.34 -29.50 5.25
CA GLU A 343 -3.92 -29.19 4.97
C GLU A 343 -3.50 -27.77 5.39
N ASP A 344 -4.47 -26.86 5.47
CA ASP A 344 -4.34 -25.53 6.05
C ASP A 344 -3.69 -25.53 7.45
N LEU A 345 -3.88 -26.58 8.26
CA LEU A 345 -3.28 -26.70 9.59
C LEU A 345 -1.75 -26.81 9.57
N TYR A 346 -1.18 -27.20 8.43
CA TYR A 346 0.26 -27.35 8.23
C TYR A 346 0.89 -26.12 7.56
N LEU A 347 0.08 -25.13 7.15
CA LEU A 347 0.57 -23.89 6.57
C LEU A 347 1.15 -22.97 7.65
N LYS A 348 2.44 -22.67 7.53
CA LYS A 348 3.13 -21.70 8.38
C LYS A 348 2.46 -20.33 8.25
N ASN A 349 2.26 -19.66 9.38
CA ASN A 349 1.70 -18.30 9.49
C ASN A 349 0.24 -18.14 9.04
N LEU A 350 -0.47 -19.22 8.66
CA LEU A 350 -1.88 -19.12 8.27
C LEU A 350 -2.75 -18.57 9.41
N ALA A 351 -2.49 -19.01 10.64
CA ALA A 351 -3.20 -18.51 11.82
C ALA A 351 -3.04 -16.99 11.98
N GLU A 352 -1.82 -16.48 11.80
CA GLU A 352 -1.52 -15.04 11.87
C GLU A 352 -2.24 -14.27 10.76
N TRP A 353 -2.17 -14.74 9.50
CA TRP A 353 -2.86 -14.08 8.38
C TRP A 353 -4.38 -14.12 8.53
N ARG A 354 -4.95 -15.20 9.07
CA ARG A 354 -6.38 -15.29 9.37
C ARG A 354 -6.79 -14.37 10.49
N GLN A 355 -5.96 -14.26 11.53
CA GLN A 355 -6.19 -13.32 12.62
C GLN A 355 -6.17 -11.88 12.11
N GLU A 356 -5.17 -11.50 11.31
CA GLU A 356 -5.09 -10.17 10.70
C GLU A 356 -6.30 -9.90 9.80
N ALA A 357 -6.69 -10.86 8.94
CA ALA A 357 -7.86 -10.72 8.09
C ALA A 357 -9.16 -10.58 8.92
N ALA A 358 -9.29 -11.31 10.04
CA ALA A 358 -10.43 -11.18 10.93
C ALA A 358 -10.47 -9.83 11.65
N GLN A 359 -9.31 -9.33 12.10
CA GLN A 359 -9.18 -7.99 12.67
C GLN A 359 -9.61 -6.92 11.66
N LEU A 360 -9.09 -6.98 10.43
CA LEU A 360 -9.43 -6.05 9.36
C LEU A 360 -10.92 -6.08 9.00
N LYS A 361 -11.54 -7.26 8.94
CA LYS A 361 -13.00 -7.41 8.72
C LYS A 361 -13.83 -6.90 9.89
N GLY A 362 -13.29 -6.93 11.11
CA GLY A 362 -13.94 -6.46 12.32
C GLY A 362 -13.87 -4.96 12.54
N ILE A 363 -13.11 -4.21 11.73
CA ILE A 363 -13.04 -2.75 11.82
C ILE A 363 -14.39 -2.16 11.39
N ALA A 364 -15.22 -1.83 12.38
CA ALA A 364 -16.42 -1.02 12.22
C ALA A 364 -16.11 0.40 12.70
N PHE A 365 -15.67 1.26 11.78
CA PHE A 365 -15.33 2.64 12.10
C PHE A 365 -16.50 3.58 11.77
N ASP A 366 -17.04 4.24 12.78
CA ASP A 366 -18.08 5.25 12.60
C ASP A 366 -17.45 6.59 12.20
N THR A 367 -17.54 6.90 10.92
CA THR A 367 -16.95 8.11 10.34
C THR A 367 -17.77 9.35 10.63
N SER A 368 -19.00 9.20 11.13
CA SER A 368 -19.88 10.33 11.45
C SER A 368 -19.40 11.14 12.65
N ALA A 369 -18.73 10.48 13.61
CA ALA A 369 -18.15 11.11 14.79
C ALA A 369 -16.74 11.67 14.57
N LEU A 370 -16.12 11.42 13.39
CA LEU A 370 -14.74 11.79 13.12
C LEU A 370 -14.56 13.32 13.05
N LYS A 371 -13.82 13.86 14.02
CA LYS A 371 -13.47 15.27 14.08
C LYS A 371 -12.12 15.51 13.40
N LEU A 372 -12.15 16.00 12.16
CA LEU A 372 -10.94 16.33 11.39
C LEU A 372 -10.27 17.62 11.86
N VAL A 373 -11.08 18.63 12.20
CA VAL A 373 -10.62 19.95 12.67
C VAL A 373 -11.54 20.47 13.76
N ARG A 374 -11.03 21.37 14.60
CA ARG A 374 -11.84 22.13 15.55
C ARG A 374 -12.18 23.49 14.94
N ILE A 375 -13.46 23.85 14.95
CA ILE A 375 -13.90 25.21 14.58
C ILE A 375 -13.61 26.12 15.79
N ASP A 376 -12.61 27.00 15.63
CA ASP A 376 -12.17 27.96 16.66
C ASP A 376 -13.04 29.21 16.65
N GLN A 377 -13.41 29.67 15.45
CA GLN A 377 -14.31 30.80 15.24
C GLN A 377 -15.34 30.45 14.17
N VAL A 378 -16.62 30.49 14.53
CA VAL A 378 -17.73 30.41 13.55
C VAL A 378 -17.95 31.77 12.89
N ALA A 379 -18.46 31.77 11.65
CA ALA A 379 -18.90 33.02 11.03
C ALA A 379 -20.12 33.56 11.78
N LEU A 380 -20.06 34.84 12.16
CA LEU A 380 -21.11 35.56 12.86
C LEU A 380 -21.47 36.82 12.08
N GLU A 381 -22.68 37.33 12.27
CA GLU A 381 -23.14 38.54 11.59
C GLU A 381 -22.24 39.75 11.91
N PRO A 382 -21.72 40.45 10.88
CA PRO A 382 -20.83 41.57 11.07
C PRO A 382 -21.61 42.82 11.46
N ARG A 383 -21.13 43.52 12.49
CA ARG A 383 -21.78 44.73 13.03
C ARG A 383 -21.67 45.96 12.13
N SER A 384 -20.71 45.99 11.21
CA SER A 384 -20.44 47.14 10.35
C SER A 384 -19.89 46.74 9.00
N ALA A 385 -20.25 47.48 7.95
CA ALA A 385 -19.71 47.29 6.61
C ALA A 385 -18.22 47.65 6.52
N VAL A 386 -17.45 46.88 5.76
CA VAL A 386 -16.01 47.09 5.51
C VAL A 386 -15.78 48.06 4.34
N LYS A 387 -16.72 48.12 3.38
CA LYS A 387 -16.70 49.06 2.24
C LYS A 387 -18.12 49.56 1.97
N PRO A 388 -18.30 50.79 1.42
CA PRO A 388 -17.29 51.83 1.23
C PRO A 388 -16.87 52.49 2.57
N LYS A 389 -15.61 52.90 2.69
CA LYS A 389 -15.12 53.66 3.86
C LYS A 389 -15.64 55.10 3.81
N LYS A 390 -16.88 55.31 4.24
CA LYS A 390 -17.63 56.57 4.08
C LYS A 390 -16.82 57.81 4.47
N VAL A 391 -16.20 57.79 5.66
CA VAL A 391 -15.37 58.90 6.17
C VAL A 391 -14.17 59.18 5.26
N LEU A 392 -13.46 58.13 4.84
CA LEU A 392 -12.28 58.27 3.98
C LEU A 392 -12.65 58.87 2.62
N ILE A 393 -13.78 58.45 2.03
CA ILE A 393 -14.26 58.97 0.74
C ILE A 393 -14.64 60.45 0.86
N ILE A 394 -15.31 60.85 1.94
CA ILE A 394 -15.69 62.25 2.17
C ILE A 394 -14.44 63.12 2.32
N VAL A 395 -13.45 62.68 3.12
CA VAL A 395 -12.17 63.41 3.29
C VAL A 395 -11.44 63.55 1.96
N LEU A 396 -11.32 62.46 1.18
CA LEU A 396 -10.73 62.51 -0.15
C LEU A 396 -11.51 63.43 -1.10
N GLY A 397 -12.84 63.44 -1.02
CA GLY A 397 -13.70 64.36 -1.77
C GLY A 397 -13.43 65.83 -1.45
N VAL A 398 -13.22 66.17 -0.18
CA VAL A 398 -12.84 67.53 0.24
C VAL A 398 -11.46 67.91 -0.31
N VAL A 399 -10.46 67.03 -0.16
CA VAL A 399 -9.09 67.30 -0.62
C VAL A 399 -9.04 67.45 -2.14
N ALA A 400 -9.64 66.52 -2.88
CA ALA A 400 -9.72 66.58 -4.34
C ALA A 400 -10.52 67.81 -4.79
N GLY A 401 -11.61 68.12 -4.11
CA GLY A 401 -12.43 69.30 -4.37
C GLY A 401 -11.68 70.61 -4.16
N LEU A 402 -10.80 70.68 -3.16
CA LEU A 402 -9.93 71.82 -2.91
C LEU A 402 -8.88 71.94 -4.02
N MET A 403 -8.19 70.85 -4.38
CA MET A 403 -7.18 70.86 -5.44
C MET A 403 -7.77 71.29 -6.79
N ILE A 404 -8.93 70.72 -7.18
CA ILE A 404 -9.62 71.08 -8.41
C ILE A 404 -10.12 72.53 -8.35
N GLY A 405 -10.64 72.96 -7.19
CA GLY A 405 -11.08 74.34 -6.98
C GLY A 405 -9.95 75.36 -7.15
N VAL A 406 -8.78 75.08 -6.55
CA VAL A 406 -7.56 75.90 -6.68
C VAL A 406 -7.09 75.93 -8.13
N PHE A 407 -7.03 74.78 -8.80
CA PHE A 407 -6.61 74.70 -10.20
C PHE A 407 -7.55 75.47 -11.14
N ALA A 408 -8.87 75.32 -10.97
CA ALA A 408 -9.86 76.07 -11.72
C ALA A 408 -9.75 77.58 -11.48
N ALA A 409 -9.45 78.00 -10.24
CA ALA A 409 -9.26 79.41 -9.91
C ALA A 409 -8.02 80.00 -10.59
N LEU A 410 -6.92 79.25 -10.65
CA LEU A 410 -5.69 79.64 -11.35
C LEU A 410 -5.90 79.75 -12.86
N LEU A 411 -6.53 78.75 -13.49
CA LEU A 411 -6.86 78.80 -14.92
C LEU A 411 -7.75 80.01 -15.24
N ARG A 412 -8.80 80.24 -14.45
CA ARG A 412 -9.67 81.41 -14.63
C ARG A 412 -8.90 82.73 -14.50
N ASN A 413 -7.90 82.79 -13.62
CA ASN A 413 -7.06 83.98 -13.46
C ASN A 413 -6.22 84.24 -14.73
N ILE A 414 -5.65 83.18 -15.34
CA ILE A 414 -4.85 83.27 -16.58
C ILE A 414 -5.70 83.68 -17.78
N PHE A 415 -6.94 83.19 -17.89
CA PHE A 415 -7.83 83.60 -18.99
C PHE A 415 -8.32 85.04 -18.83
N ARG A 416 -8.61 85.48 -17.59
CA ARG A 416 -8.99 86.87 -17.33
C ARG A 416 -7.85 87.87 -17.55
N SER A 417 -6.59 87.50 -17.32
CA SER A 417 -5.46 88.40 -17.63
C SER A 417 -5.22 88.54 -19.14
N ARG A 418 -5.62 87.55 -19.96
CA ARG A 418 -5.56 87.62 -21.42
C ARG A 418 -6.63 88.51 -22.03
N ASP A 419 -7.87 88.46 -21.53
CA ASP A 419 -8.97 89.31 -22.04
C ASP A 419 -8.74 90.81 -21.81
N VAL A 420 -7.96 91.18 -20.78
CA VAL A 420 -7.58 92.57 -20.48
C VAL A 420 -6.38 93.05 -21.31
N ALA A 421 -5.62 92.14 -21.92
CA ALA A 421 -4.48 92.47 -22.78
C ALA A 421 -4.85 92.60 -24.27
N SER A 422 -6.07 92.20 -24.66
CA SER A 422 -6.59 92.27 -26.04
C SER A 422 -7.69 93.32 -26.24
N ALA A 423 -8.02 94.10 -25.20
CA ALA A 423 -8.86 95.30 -25.25
C ALA A 423 -7.97 96.54 -25.07
#